data_AF-A0A4R2J7B2-F1
#
_entry.id   AF-A0A4R2J7B2-F1
#
_cell.length_a   1.000
_cell.length_b   1.000
_cell.length_c   1.000
_cell.angle_alpha   90.00
_cell.angle_beta   90.00
_cell.angle_gamma   90.00
#
_symmetry.space_group_name_H-M   'P 1'
#
loop_
_entity.id
_entity.type
_entity.pdbx_description
1 polymer ?
#
loop_
_entity_poly.entity_id
_entity_poly.type
_entity_poly.pdbx_seq_one_letter_code
_entity_poly.pdbx_strand_id
1 'polypeptide(L)'
;MSDDAYLVCPPCQVLLPLGKPLVGDDGSVVRFHRGAEDAPPNSGQPDLTRALWKFLAEHAGHPMRVKFSYEPDFDVIAGFRRVGGDTVDDVPFDEYLRDWPG
;
A
#
# COMPACT_ATOMS: atom_id res chain seq x y z
N MET A 1 -8.61 -5.34 -15.67
CA MET A 1 -7.72 -5.47 -14.49
C MET A 1 -7.58 -4.07 -13.91
N SER A 2 -7.66 -3.94 -12.59
CA SER A 2 -7.43 -2.66 -11.92
C SER A 2 -5.91 -2.46 -11.82
N ASP A 3 -5.41 -1.32 -12.26
CA ASP A 3 -4.02 -0.93 -12.07
C ASP A 3 -3.87 -0.40 -10.65
N ASP A 4 -3.25 -1.18 -9.77
CA ASP A 4 -3.07 -0.84 -8.37
C ASP A 4 -1.58 -0.72 -8.03
N ALA A 5 -1.27 0.24 -7.17
CA ALA A 5 0.06 0.49 -6.66
C ALA A 5 0.19 0.03 -5.21
N TYR A 6 1.39 -0.41 -4.85
CA TYR A 6 1.73 -0.94 -3.54
C TYR A 6 3.05 -0.36 -3.07
N LEU A 7 3.14 0.02 -1.79
CA LEU A 7 4.41 0.25 -1.11
C LEU A 7 4.94 -1.10 -0.62
N VAL A 8 6.18 -1.43 -0.95
CA VAL A 8 6.73 -2.77 -0.75
C VAL A 8 8.05 -2.69 0.01
N CYS A 9 8.22 -3.60 0.97
CA CYS A 9 9.49 -3.86 1.63
C CYS A 9 9.96 -5.29 1.29
N PRO A 10 10.81 -5.46 0.25
CA PRO A 10 11.25 -6.78 -0.19
C PRO A 10 11.93 -7.64 0.88
N PRO A 11 12.85 -7.11 1.72
CA PRO A 11 13.48 -7.92 2.77
C PRO A 11 12.51 -8.52 3.79
N CYS A 12 11.39 -7.85 4.03
CA CYS A 12 10.36 -8.31 4.99
C CYS A 12 9.19 -9.02 4.31
N GLN A 13 9.20 -9.12 2.97
CA GLN A 13 8.13 -9.72 2.17
C GLN A 13 6.73 -9.21 2.55
N VAL A 14 6.60 -7.89 2.71
CA VAL A 14 5.37 -7.21 3.11
C VAL A 14 5.06 -6.04 2.19
N LEU A 15 3.78 -5.81 1.94
CA LEU A 15 3.30 -4.71 1.11
C LEU A 15 2.08 -4.01 1.71
N LEU A 16 1.91 -2.74 1.36
CA LEU A 16 0.78 -1.89 1.72
C LEU A 16 0.12 -1.36 0.43
N PRO A 17 -1.16 -1.69 0.15
CA PRO A 17 -1.86 -1.15 -1.01
C PRO A 17 -2.07 0.36 -0.89
N LEU A 18 -1.60 1.09 -1.89
CA LEU A 18 -1.80 2.54 -2.05
C LEU A 18 -3.03 2.86 -2.91
N GLY A 19 -3.49 1.89 -3.69
CA GLY A 19 -4.62 2.01 -4.62
C GLY A 19 -4.19 2.46 -6.01
N LYS A 20 -5.14 3.00 -6.78
CA LYS A 20 -4.93 3.34 -8.19
C LYS A 20 -4.00 4.55 -8.33
N PRO A 21 -3.00 4.51 -9.25
CA PRO A 21 -2.22 5.68 -9.58
C PRO A 21 -3.07 6.67 -10.38
N LEU A 22 -3.09 7.92 -9.93
CA LEU A 22 -3.71 9.03 -10.64
C LEU A 22 -2.60 9.85 -11.31
N VAL A 23 -2.68 9.92 -12.63
CA VAL A 23 -1.65 10.46 -13.50
C VAL A 23 -2.00 11.90 -13.89
N GLY A 24 -1.02 12.79 -13.88
CA GLY A 24 -1.16 14.18 -14.33
C GLY A 24 -1.05 14.32 -15.85
N ASP A 25 -1.18 15.55 -16.33
CA ASP A 25 -1.14 15.86 -17.78
C ASP A 25 0.20 15.49 -18.44
N ASP A 26 1.28 15.44 -17.65
CA ASP A 26 2.63 15.08 -18.10
C ASP A 26 2.91 13.58 -18.08
N GLY A 27 1.93 12.75 -17.72
CA GLY A 27 2.09 11.30 -17.61
C GLY A 27 2.75 10.83 -16.31
N SER A 28 3.07 11.73 -15.37
CA SER A 28 3.62 11.38 -14.06
C SER A 28 2.54 11.02 -13.04
N VAL A 29 2.84 10.11 -12.12
CA VAL A 29 1.93 9.78 -11.01
C VAL A 29 1.93 10.93 -10.00
N VAL A 30 0.79 11.57 -9.81
CA VAL A 30 0.62 12.71 -8.90
C VAL A 30 0.17 12.25 -7.51
N ARG A 31 -0.68 11.23 -7.45
CA ARG A 31 -1.17 10.66 -6.19
C ARG A 31 -1.70 9.25 -6.38
N PHE A 32 -1.94 8.56 -5.28
CA PHE A 32 -2.65 7.28 -5.25
C PHE A 32 -4.02 7.45 -4.62
N HIS A 33 -4.99 6.65 -5.05
CA HIS A 33 -6.36 6.66 -4.54
C HIS A 33 -6.86 5.24 -4.27
N ARG A 34 -7.14 4.95 -3.00
CA ARG A 34 -7.67 3.67 -2.56
C ARG A 34 -9.16 3.79 -2.27
N GLY A 35 -9.97 3.04 -3.01
CA GLY A 35 -11.42 3.00 -2.88
C GLY A 35 -12.15 3.36 -4.16
N ALA A 36 -13.47 3.54 -4.05
CA ALA A 36 -14.31 4.06 -5.12
C ALA A 36 -14.00 5.55 -5.39
N GLU A 37 -14.49 6.08 -6.51
CA GLU A 37 -14.23 7.48 -6.93
C GLU A 37 -14.73 8.52 -5.91
N ASP A 38 -15.80 8.20 -5.18
CA ASP A 38 -16.40 9.00 -4.13
C ASP A 38 -15.79 8.78 -2.73
N ALA A 39 -14.86 7.82 -2.61
CA ALA A 39 -14.15 7.60 -1.36
C ALA A 39 -13.31 8.84 -0.99
N PRO A 40 -13.10 9.12 0.31
CA PRO A 40 -12.21 10.19 0.72
C PRO A 40 -10.79 9.95 0.20
N PRO A 41 -10.00 11.02 -0.03
CA PRO A 41 -8.60 10.88 -0.41
C PRO A 41 -7.85 10.05 0.63
N ASN A 42 -6.77 9.37 0.23
CA ASN A 42 -5.98 8.52 1.14
C ASN A 42 -5.56 9.25 2.43
N SER A 43 -5.25 10.55 2.38
CA SER A 43 -4.93 11.38 3.55
C SER A 43 -6.09 11.57 4.53
N GLY A 44 -7.33 11.42 4.05
CA GLY A 44 -8.55 11.43 4.86
C GLY A 44 -8.98 10.03 5.34
N GLN A 45 -8.20 8.99 5.07
CA GLN A 45 -8.44 7.62 5.54
C GLN A 45 -7.53 7.32 6.74
N PRO A 46 -8.06 7.34 7.99
CA PRO A 46 -7.24 7.26 9.19
C PRO A 46 -6.42 5.97 9.29
N ASP A 47 -7.03 4.82 9.00
CA ASP A 47 -6.36 3.52 9.12
C ASP A 47 -5.25 3.36 8.09
N LEU A 48 -5.48 3.79 6.84
CA LEU A 48 -4.44 3.77 5.80
C LEU A 48 -3.28 4.70 6.16
N THR A 49 -3.58 5.91 6.65
CA THR A 49 -2.55 6.88 7.06
C THR A 49 -1.72 6.35 8.23
N ARG A 50 -2.38 5.77 9.24
CA ARG A 50 -1.72 5.14 10.39
C ARG A 50 -0.87 3.94 9.95
N ALA A 51 -1.41 3.09 9.09
CA ALA A 51 -0.69 1.93 8.58
C ALA A 51 0.53 2.34 7.75
N LEU A 52 0.44 3.41 6.95
CA LEU A 52 1.58 3.96 6.24
C LEU A 52 2.69 4.41 7.19
N TRP A 53 2.35 5.17 8.23
CA TRP A 53 3.34 5.63 9.21
C TRP A 53 3.96 4.48 10.01
N LYS A 54 3.15 3.50 10.43
CA LYS A 54 3.65 2.28 11.07
C LYS A 54 4.59 1.51 10.15
N PHE A 55 4.20 1.30 8.89
CA PHE A 55 4.99 0.59 7.89
C PHE A 55 6.35 1.27 7.67
N LEU A 56 6.36 2.60 7.53
CA LEU A 56 7.60 3.37 7.38
C LEU A 56 8.50 3.24 8.62
N ALA A 57 7.93 3.23 9.83
CA ALA A 57 8.68 3.08 11.07
C ALA A 57 9.27 1.67 11.24
N GLU A 58 8.48 0.62 10.99
CA GLU A 58 8.91 -0.79 11.11
C GLU A 58 9.97 -1.18 10.07
N HIS A 59 9.96 -0.53 8.91
CA HIS A 59 10.85 -0.84 7.80
C HIS A 59 11.86 0.27 7.52
N ALA A 60 12.09 1.15 8.51
CA ALA A 60 13.10 2.18 8.42
C ALA A 60 14.48 1.57 8.13
N GLY A 61 15.16 2.08 7.11
CA GLY A 61 16.46 1.57 6.66
C GLY A 61 16.40 0.44 5.63
N HIS A 62 15.22 -0.11 5.32
CA HIS A 62 15.05 -1.07 4.24
C HIS A 62 14.85 -0.37 2.88
N PRO A 63 15.24 -1.01 1.75
CA PRO A 63 14.99 -0.49 0.41
C PRO A 63 13.52 -0.64 0.04
N MET A 64 12.68 0.31 0.49
CA MET A 64 11.28 0.37 0.11
C MET A 64 11.12 0.83 -1.35
N ARG A 65 10.13 0.29 -2.04
CA ARG A 65 9.80 0.59 -3.44
C ARG A 65 8.29 0.71 -3.61
N VAL A 66 7.86 1.55 -4.55
CA VAL A 66 6.51 1.46 -5.08
C VAL A 66 6.52 0.48 -6.25
N LYS A 67 5.54 -0.41 -6.30
CA LYS A 67 5.34 -1.40 -7.35
C LYS A 67 3.92 -1.33 -7.87
N PHE A 68 3.76 -1.49 -9.18
CA PHE A 68 2.46 -1.48 -9.84
C PHE A 68 2.08 -2.88 -10.30
N SER A 69 0.79 -3.21 -10.24
CA SER A 69 0.27 -4.54 -10.63
C SER A 69 0.50 -4.90 -12.09
N TYR A 70 0.76 -3.91 -12.97
CA TYR A 70 1.06 -4.11 -14.38
C TYR A 70 2.56 -4.24 -14.70
N GLU A 71 3.44 -4.12 -13.70
CA GLU A 71 4.88 -4.31 -13.94
C GLU A 71 5.21 -5.79 -14.17
N PRO A 72 6.15 -6.12 -15.09
CA PRO A 72 6.50 -7.50 -15.41
C PRO A 72 7.03 -8.32 -14.21
N ASP A 73 7.57 -7.66 -13.20
CA ASP A 73 8.13 -8.31 -12.00
C ASP A 73 7.16 -8.28 -10.81
N PHE A 74 5.89 -7.92 -11.01
CA PHE A 74 4.89 -7.90 -9.95
C PHE A 74 4.64 -9.30 -9.35
N ASP A 75 4.75 -10.37 -10.15
CA ASP A 75 4.57 -11.74 -9.69
C ASP A 75 5.51 -12.11 -8.53
N VAL A 76 6.69 -11.48 -8.46
CA VAL A 76 7.66 -11.69 -7.37
C VAL A 76 7.11 -11.23 -6.02
N ILE A 77 6.27 -10.18 -6.02
CA ILE A 77 5.72 -9.58 -4.81
C ILE A 77 4.26 -9.99 -4.55
N ALA A 78 3.61 -10.67 -5.50
CA ALA A 78 2.22 -11.09 -5.37
C ALA A 78 1.98 -12.01 -4.15
N GLY A 79 3.00 -12.76 -3.73
CA GLY A 79 2.96 -13.60 -2.53
C GLY A 79 3.39 -12.93 -1.23
N PHE A 80 3.68 -11.63 -1.23
CA PHE A 80 4.03 -10.92 0.00
C PHE A 80 2.80 -10.71 0.88
N ARG A 81 3.02 -10.66 2.20
CA ARG A 81 1.95 -10.40 3.15
C ARG A 81 1.41 -8.99 2.94
N ARG A 82 0.11 -8.86 2.71
CA ARG A 82 -0.55 -7.57 2.42
C ARG A 82 -1.15 -6.98 3.69
N VAL A 83 -0.82 -5.71 3.96
CA VAL A 83 -1.42 -4.93 5.04
C VAL A 83 -2.71 -4.25 4.57
N GLY A 84 -3.74 -4.33 5.40
CA GLY A 84 -5.08 -3.82 5.12
C GLY A 84 -5.81 -4.56 4.01
N GLY A 85 -5.40 -5.77 3.66
CA GLY A 85 -6.15 -6.61 2.72
C GLY A 85 -7.36 -7.28 3.38
N ASP A 86 -8.19 -7.92 2.57
CA ASP A 86 -9.46 -8.56 2.95
C ASP A 86 -9.46 -10.08 2.71
N THR A 87 -8.34 -10.66 2.29
CA THR A 87 -8.19 -12.10 2.12
C THR A 87 -7.63 -12.78 3.37
N VAL A 88 -7.73 -14.11 3.45
CA VAL A 88 -7.28 -14.91 4.61
C VAL A 88 -5.79 -14.76 4.90
N ASP A 89 -4.97 -14.51 3.89
CA ASP A 89 -3.52 -14.37 4.02
C ASP A 89 -3.07 -12.92 4.28
N ASP A 90 -4.02 -11.98 4.28
CA ASP A 90 -3.76 -10.57 4.53
C ASP A 90 -3.74 -10.25 6.04
N VAL A 91 -3.17 -9.10 6.39
CA VAL A 91 -3.29 -8.52 7.75
C VAL A 91 -4.34 -7.42 7.70
N PRO A 92 -5.51 -7.61 8.31
CA PRO A 92 -6.47 -6.53 8.49
C PRO A 92 -5.85 -5.31 9.16
N PHE A 93 -6.34 -4.10 8.87
CA PHE A 93 -5.77 -2.88 9.44
C PHE A 93 -5.87 -2.84 10.97
N ASP A 94 -6.96 -3.32 11.55
CA ASP A 94 -7.16 -3.36 13.01
C ASP A 94 -6.18 -4.32 13.69
N GLU A 95 -5.84 -5.45 13.06
CA GLU A 95 -4.78 -6.33 13.52
C GLU A 95 -3.41 -5.67 13.37
N TYR A 96 -3.12 -5.11 12.19
CA TYR A 96 -1.82 -4.49 11.93
C TYR A 96 -1.57 -3.28 12.84
N LEU A 97 -2.60 -2.52 13.19
CA LEU A 97 -2.48 -1.32 14.04
C LEU A 97 -2.65 -1.62 15.53
N ARG A 98 -2.85 -2.88 15.91
CA ARG A 98 -3.01 -3.28 17.30
C ARG A 98 -1.81 -2.83 18.12
N ASP A 99 -2.11 -2.19 19.26
CA ASP A 99 -1.14 -1.66 20.22
C ASP A 99 -0.13 -0.64 19.67
N TRP A 100 -0.35 -0.12 18.44
CA TRP A 100 0.49 0.92 17.88
C TRP A 100 0.02 2.31 18.34
N PRO A 101 0.84 3.06 19.10
CA PRO A 101 0.40 4.30 19.76
C PRO A 101 0.13 5.46 18.81
N GLY A 102 0.50 5.33 17.53
CA GLY A 102 0.42 6.40 16.53
C GLY A 102 1.76 7.04 16.25
#